data_AF-A0A7M1UU45-F1
#
_entry.id   AF-A0A7M1UU45-F1
#
_cell.length_a   1.000
_cell.length_b   1.000
_cell.length_c   1.000
_cell.angle_alpha   90.00
_cell.angle_beta   90.00
_cell.angle_gamma   90.00
#
_symmetry.space_group_name_H-M   'P 1'
#
loop_
_entity.id
_entity.type
_entity.pdbx_description
1 polymer ?
#
loop_
_entity_poly.entity_id
_entity_poly.type
_entity_poly.pdbx_seq_one_letter_code
_entity_poly.pdbx_strand_id
1 'polypeptide(L)'
;MELNTGIVIAGAYADKVRRTLFAQLKDLMKNNKDFAREIARASAELNRILYHILVESIRVEKGDAVRIRVRYSVDKDSNRIVFDYNTLSLEVFKRVNDEEVSSTIRKVLDAKLEEVKKQYATLPSREEAEKILRGEVPEPGKPLVSEIQEDVLKSVKSIDLLGETITGGYLFKIKGHEDQSIGILTLEPSDRGVLIDALILSNGKGFRYLKTSEASKEVLAENPDLILKELQEVRPAELGAKEAEQLIAEKASLAV
;
A
#
# COMPACT_ATOMS: atom_id res chain seq x y z
N MET A 1 -28.89 -20.82 -14.10
CA MET A 1 -27.98 -19.80 -13.53
C MET A 1 -26.89 -20.51 -12.74
N GLU A 2 -25.80 -19.83 -12.41
CA GLU A 2 -24.73 -20.39 -11.56
C GLU A 2 -24.52 -19.49 -10.33
N LEU A 3 -24.51 -20.10 -9.16
CA LEU A 3 -24.03 -19.48 -7.93
C LEU A 3 -22.52 -19.67 -7.86
N ASN A 4 -21.79 -18.58 -7.65
CA ASN A 4 -20.35 -18.61 -7.41
C ASN A 4 -20.01 -17.66 -6.26
N THR A 5 -19.40 -18.17 -5.19
CA THR A 5 -19.04 -17.35 -4.03
C THR A 5 -17.77 -16.53 -4.23
N GLY A 6 -16.96 -16.84 -5.24
CA GLY A 6 -15.54 -16.49 -5.24
C GLY A 6 -14.82 -17.19 -4.07
N ILE A 7 -13.59 -16.76 -3.79
CA ILE A 7 -12.87 -17.19 -2.59
C ILE A 7 -13.45 -16.46 -1.38
N VAL A 8 -13.85 -17.21 -0.36
CA VAL A 8 -14.38 -16.69 0.90
C VAL A 8 -13.80 -17.45 2.06
N ILE A 9 -13.55 -16.78 3.18
CA ILE A 9 -13.17 -17.46 4.44
C ILE A 9 -14.28 -18.44 4.83
N ALA A 10 -13.91 -19.66 5.19
CA ALA A 10 -14.83 -20.74 5.52
C ALA A 10 -15.80 -20.33 6.63
N GLY A 11 -15.34 -19.58 7.64
CA GLY A 11 -16.21 -19.04 8.68
C GLY A 11 -17.37 -18.15 8.20
N ALA A 12 -17.32 -17.65 6.96
CA ALA A 12 -18.30 -16.74 6.37
C ALA A 12 -19.00 -17.30 5.12
N TYR A 13 -18.76 -18.57 4.75
CA TYR A 13 -19.30 -19.12 3.48
C TYR A 13 -20.83 -19.05 3.46
N ALA A 14 -21.50 -19.30 4.59
CA ALA A 14 -22.95 -19.40 4.65
C ALA A 14 -23.65 -18.07 4.34
N ASP A 15 -23.12 -16.97 4.89
CA ASP A 15 -23.59 -15.63 4.60
C ASP A 15 -23.30 -15.25 3.14
N LYS A 16 -22.12 -15.63 2.63
CA LYS A 16 -21.75 -15.37 1.24
C LYS A 16 -22.68 -16.06 0.24
N VAL A 17 -23.02 -17.33 0.45
CA VAL A 17 -24.00 -18.07 -0.37
C VAL A 17 -25.33 -17.34 -0.40
N ARG A 18 -25.85 -16.96 0.78
CA ARG A 18 -27.12 -16.24 0.90
C ARG A 18 -27.07 -14.90 0.16
N ARG A 19 -26.08 -14.05 0.45
CA ARG A 19 -25.93 -12.73 -0.18
C ARG A 19 -25.80 -12.81 -1.69
N THR A 20 -25.06 -13.80 -2.20
CA THR A 20 -24.93 -14.02 -3.65
C THR A 20 -26.28 -14.36 -4.29
N LEU A 21 -27.08 -15.26 -3.70
CA LEU A 21 -28.42 -15.56 -4.21
C LEU A 21 -29.34 -14.34 -4.18
N PHE A 22 -29.36 -13.59 -3.07
CA PHE A 22 -30.15 -12.35 -2.96
C PHE A 22 -29.76 -11.33 -4.03
N ALA A 23 -28.47 -11.18 -4.32
CA ALA A 23 -28.00 -10.30 -5.37
C ALA A 23 -28.44 -10.76 -6.76
N GLN A 24 -28.26 -12.05 -7.07
CA GLN A 24 -28.60 -12.62 -8.38
C GLN A 24 -30.11 -12.62 -8.67
N LEU A 25 -30.94 -12.73 -7.65
CA LEU A 25 -32.39 -12.86 -7.77
C LEU A 25 -33.16 -11.59 -7.34
N LYS A 26 -32.46 -10.46 -7.21
CA LYS A 26 -33.02 -9.17 -6.80
C LYS A 26 -34.21 -8.74 -7.66
N ASP A 27 -34.15 -8.97 -8.97
CA ASP A 27 -35.24 -8.56 -9.87
C ASP A 27 -36.49 -9.42 -9.72
N LEU A 28 -36.36 -10.71 -9.41
CA LEU A 28 -37.51 -11.56 -9.11
C LEU A 28 -38.20 -11.15 -7.80
N MET A 29 -37.43 -10.68 -6.82
CA MET A 29 -37.99 -10.14 -5.57
C MET A 29 -38.80 -8.84 -5.76
N LYS A 30 -38.47 -8.01 -6.77
CA LYS A 30 -39.27 -6.82 -7.08
C LYS A 30 -40.68 -7.21 -7.52
N ASN A 31 -40.79 -8.33 -8.25
CA ASN A 31 -42.03 -8.82 -8.81
C ASN A 31 -42.82 -9.70 -7.82
N ASN A 32 -42.14 -10.32 -6.86
CA ASN A 32 -42.77 -11.13 -5.81
C ASN A 32 -42.05 -10.94 -4.46
N LYS A 33 -42.70 -10.23 -3.53
CA LYS A 33 -42.13 -9.93 -2.21
C LYS A 33 -41.93 -11.18 -1.34
N ASP A 34 -42.69 -12.24 -1.57
CA ASP A 34 -42.54 -13.51 -0.84
C ASP A 34 -41.35 -14.34 -1.34
N PHE A 35 -40.78 -14.01 -2.51
CA PHE A 35 -39.62 -14.70 -3.07
C PHE A 35 -38.36 -14.54 -2.21
N ALA A 36 -38.29 -13.50 -1.37
CA ALA A 36 -37.22 -13.33 -0.39
C ALA A 36 -37.19 -14.49 0.64
N ARG A 37 -38.36 -15.04 1.00
CA ARG A 37 -38.47 -16.21 1.89
C ARG A 37 -37.94 -17.47 1.21
N GLU A 38 -38.23 -17.62 -0.08
CA GLU A 38 -37.71 -18.75 -0.87
C GLU A 38 -36.19 -18.69 -1.01
N ILE A 39 -35.60 -17.51 -1.24
CA ILE A 39 -34.13 -17.35 -1.27
C ILE A 39 -33.51 -17.72 0.10
N ALA A 40 -34.14 -17.29 1.20
CA ALA A 40 -33.67 -17.66 2.54
C ALA A 40 -33.75 -19.18 2.79
N ARG A 41 -34.83 -19.83 2.36
CA ARG A 41 -35.00 -21.28 2.45
C ARG A 41 -33.96 -22.03 1.61
N ALA A 42 -33.81 -21.67 0.33
CA ALA A 42 -32.88 -22.32 -0.59
C ALA A 42 -31.42 -22.15 -0.14
N SER A 43 -31.03 -20.95 0.32
CA SER A 43 -29.70 -20.74 0.89
C SER A 43 -29.45 -21.57 2.15
N ALA A 44 -30.45 -21.73 3.02
CA ALA A 44 -30.34 -22.58 4.22
C ALA A 44 -30.18 -24.07 3.85
N GLU A 45 -30.94 -24.56 2.86
CA GLU A 45 -30.83 -25.93 2.36
C GLU A 45 -29.41 -26.22 1.84
N LEU A 46 -28.91 -25.38 0.93
CA LEU A 46 -27.55 -25.53 0.39
C LEU A 46 -26.50 -25.43 1.50
N ASN A 47 -26.62 -24.47 2.42
CA ASN A 47 -25.69 -24.30 3.53
C ASN A 47 -25.66 -25.53 4.46
N ARG A 48 -26.79 -26.22 4.64
CA ARG A 48 -26.83 -27.46 5.44
C ARG A 48 -26.00 -28.56 4.79
N ILE A 49 -26.13 -28.74 3.48
CA ILE A 49 -25.32 -29.71 2.72
C ILE A 49 -23.84 -29.32 2.77
N LEU A 50 -23.53 -28.05 2.56
CA LEU A 50 -22.17 -27.53 2.63
C LEU A 50 -21.54 -27.73 4.02
N TYR A 51 -22.32 -27.63 5.10
CA TYR A 51 -21.84 -27.90 6.45
C TYR A 51 -21.38 -29.37 6.61
N HIS A 52 -22.20 -30.32 6.17
CA HIS A 52 -21.85 -31.74 6.21
C HIS A 52 -20.58 -32.04 5.39
N ILE A 53 -20.40 -31.39 4.24
CA ILE A 53 -19.22 -31.60 3.39
C ILE A 53 -17.99 -30.90 3.97
N LEU A 54 -18.06 -29.58 4.17
CA LEU A 54 -16.89 -28.76 4.53
C LEU A 54 -16.47 -28.99 5.98
N VAL A 55 -17.42 -28.99 6.92
CA VAL A 55 -17.11 -29.02 8.36
C VAL A 55 -16.99 -30.45 8.87
N GLU A 56 -17.99 -31.29 8.60
CA GLU A 56 -17.99 -32.66 9.16
C GLU A 56 -17.07 -33.62 8.39
N SER A 57 -17.11 -33.59 7.06
CA SER A 57 -16.36 -34.54 6.23
C SER A 57 -14.92 -34.10 5.97
N ILE A 58 -14.72 -32.89 5.43
CA ILE A 58 -13.39 -32.37 5.05
C ILE A 58 -12.67 -31.75 6.24
N ARG A 59 -13.38 -31.37 7.31
CA ARG A 59 -12.83 -30.72 8.51
C ARG A 59 -12.10 -29.41 8.16
N VAL A 60 -12.81 -28.54 7.46
CA VAL A 60 -12.37 -27.16 7.18
C VAL A 60 -12.46 -26.34 8.47
N GLU A 61 -11.39 -25.60 8.76
CA GLU A 61 -11.33 -24.70 9.91
C GLU A 61 -11.89 -23.32 9.54
N LYS A 62 -12.30 -22.54 10.55
CA LYS A 62 -12.90 -21.22 10.33
C LYS A 62 -12.00 -20.27 9.52
N GLY A 63 -10.67 -20.38 9.69
CA GLY A 63 -9.67 -19.54 9.04
C GLY A 63 -9.23 -20.00 7.65
N ASP A 64 -9.64 -21.20 7.22
CA ASP A 64 -9.42 -21.67 5.86
C ASP A 64 -10.23 -20.83 4.86
N ALA A 65 -9.91 -20.93 3.57
CA ALA A 65 -10.70 -20.32 2.51
C ALA A 65 -11.34 -21.39 1.62
N VAL A 66 -12.51 -21.08 1.07
CA VAL A 66 -13.27 -21.98 0.20
C VAL A 66 -13.84 -21.23 -1.00
N ARG A 67 -14.09 -21.94 -2.08
CA ARG A 67 -14.85 -21.47 -3.24
C ARG A 67 -15.94 -22.48 -3.57
N ILE A 68 -17.18 -22.01 -3.60
CA ILE A 68 -18.38 -22.81 -3.85
C ILE A 68 -18.98 -22.39 -5.19
N ARG A 69 -19.20 -23.36 -6.07
CA ARG A 69 -19.96 -23.19 -7.31
C ARG A 69 -21.05 -24.23 -7.44
N VAL A 70 -22.26 -23.83 -7.82
CA VAL A 70 -23.37 -24.75 -8.09
C VAL A 70 -24.36 -24.12 -9.06
N ARG A 71 -24.86 -24.90 -10.03
CA ARG A 71 -25.92 -24.44 -10.92
C ARG A 71 -27.29 -24.59 -10.27
N TYR A 72 -28.20 -23.68 -10.62
CA TYR A 72 -29.58 -23.72 -10.16
C TYR A 72 -30.53 -23.13 -11.21
N SER A 73 -31.80 -23.49 -11.08
CA SER A 73 -32.91 -22.93 -11.85
C SER A 73 -34.01 -22.44 -10.90
N VAL A 74 -34.81 -21.48 -11.38
CA VAL A 74 -36.05 -21.10 -10.72
C VAL A 74 -37.18 -21.78 -11.48
N ASP A 75 -37.88 -22.70 -10.80
CA ASP A 75 -39.09 -23.31 -11.32
C ASP A 75 -40.21 -22.25 -11.37
N LYS A 76 -40.77 -22.04 -12.55
CA LYS A 76 -41.78 -21.00 -12.80
C LYS A 76 -43.16 -21.39 -12.25
N ASP A 77 -43.45 -22.67 -12.12
CA ASP A 77 -44.75 -23.17 -11.69
C ASP A 77 -44.84 -23.14 -10.16
N SER A 78 -43.76 -23.57 -9.49
CA SER A 78 -43.69 -23.60 -8.03
C SER A 78 -43.07 -22.33 -7.41
N ASN A 79 -42.47 -21.45 -8.21
CA ASN A 79 -41.67 -20.31 -7.75
C ASN A 79 -40.56 -20.72 -6.76
N ARG A 80 -39.93 -21.88 -6.98
CA ARG A 80 -38.89 -22.42 -6.10
C ARG A 80 -37.53 -22.43 -6.77
N ILE A 81 -36.49 -22.28 -5.96
CA ILE A 81 -35.09 -22.42 -6.38
C ILE A 81 -34.72 -23.90 -6.25
N VAL A 82 -34.27 -24.48 -7.36
CA VAL A 82 -33.85 -25.88 -7.45
C VAL A 82 -32.37 -25.93 -7.83
N PHE A 83 -31.54 -26.51 -6.96
CA PHE A 83 -30.11 -26.72 -7.22
C PHE A 83 -29.87 -28.01 -7.99
N ASP A 84 -28.94 -27.97 -8.94
CA ASP A 84 -28.38 -29.16 -9.58
C ASP A 84 -27.13 -29.60 -8.82
N TYR A 85 -27.30 -30.46 -7.81
CA TYR A 85 -26.22 -30.89 -6.93
C TYR A 85 -25.11 -31.67 -7.66
N ASN A 86 -25.37 -32.24 -8.85
CA ASN A 86 -24.33 -32.89 -9.65
C ASN A 86 -23.28 -31.89 -10.17
N THR A 87 -23.59 -30.60 -10.11
CA THR A 87 -22.72 -29.50 -10.56
C THR A 87 -22.03 -28.79 -9.41
N LEU A 88 -22.24 -29.27 -8.17
CA LEU A 88 -21.61 -28.73 -6.99
C LEU A 88 -20.09 -28.94 -7.07
N SER A 89 -19.35 -27.83 -7.17
CA SER A 89 -17.90 -27.81 -7.19
C SER A 89 -17.40 -27.00 -5.99
N LEU A 90 -16.53 -27.64 -5.21
CA LEU A 90 -15.91 -27.08 -4.02
C LEU A 90 -14.39 -27.05 -4.20
N GLU A 91 -13.78 -25.92 -3.85
CA GLU A 91 -12.34 -25.81 -3.67
C GLU A 91 -12.05 -25.35 -2.25
N VAL A 92 -11.06 -25.98 -1.64
CA VAL A 92 -10.66 -25.76 -0.25
C VAL A 92 -9.20 -25.37 -0.21
N PHE A 93 -8.91 -24.26 0.46
CA PHE A 93 -7.57 -23.71 0.65
C PHE A 93 -7.28 -23.72 2.14
N LYS A 94 -6.36 -24.57 2.56
CA LYS A 94 -5.93 -24.68 3.95
C LYS A 94 -5.04 -23.50 4.31
N ARG A 95 -5.31 -22.87 5.46
CA ARG A 95 -4.46 -21.81 5.99
C ARG A 95 -3.15 -22.42 6.50
N VAL A 96 -2.04 -21.82 6.11
CA VAL A 96 -0.72 -22.12 6.68
C VAL A 96 -0.63 -21.45 8.05
N ASN A 97 0.00 -22.13 9.02
CA ASN A 97 0.16 -21.61 10.38
C ASN A 97 0.93 -20.28 10.37
N ASP A 98 0.45 -19.31 11.15
CA ASP A 98 1.05 -17.97 11.28
C ASP A 98 2.52 -18.01 11.75
N GLU A 99 2.90 -18.97 12.59
CA GLU A 99 4.28 -19.16 13.03
C GLU A 99 5.19 -19.58 11.87
N GLU A 100 4.74 -20.52 11.05
CA GLU A 100 5.45 -21.00 9.86
C GLU A 100 5.61 -19.87 8.84
N VAL A 101 4.53 -19.12 8.58
CA VAL A 101 4.53 -17.94 7.71
C VAL A 101 5.51 -16.89 8.24
N SER A 102 5.44 -16.56 9.53
CA SER A 102 6.31 -15.56 10.16
C SER A 102 7.79 -15.95 10.09
N SER A 103 8.10 -17.23 10.34
CA SER A 103 9.47 -17.75 10.25
C SER A 103 10.01 -17.67 8.81
N THR A 104 9.16 -17.94 7.82
CA THR A 104 9.51 -17.88 6.40
C THR A 104 9.74 -16.44 5.96
N ILE A 105 8.87 -15.52 6.39
CA ILE A 105 9.03 -14.08 6.13
C ILE A 105 10.38 -13.59 6.62
N ARG A 106 10.73 -13.85 7.90
CA ARG A 106 12.02 -13.41 8.47
C ARG A 106 13.20 -13.94 7.66
N LYS A 107 13.23 -15.25 7.37
CA LYS A 107 14.28 -15.87 6.56
C LYS A 107 14.44 -15.23 5.18
N VAL A 108 13.34 -14.93 4.49
CA VAL A 108 13.38 -14.33 3.16
C VAL A 108 13.83 -12.87 3.23
N LEU A 109 13.37 -12.10 4.22
CA LEU A 109 13.80 -10.73 4.41
C LEU A 109 15.31 -10.66 4.68
N ASP A 110 15.81 -11.48 5.60
CA ASP A 110 17.24 -11.50 5.94
C ASP A 110 18.12 -11.90 4.75
N ALA A 111 17.64 -12.83 3.89
CA ALA A 111 18.44 -13.35 2.79
C ALA A 111 18.34 -12.54 1.49
N LYS A 112 17.18 -11.96 1.18
CA LYS A 112 16.87 -11.45 -0.16
C LYS A 112 16.48 -9.98 -0.22
N LEU A 113 16.20 -9.33 0.91
CA LEU A 113 15.65 -7.97 0.90
C LEU A 113 16.57 -6.98 0.16
N GLU A 114 17.85 -6.98 0.48
CA GLU A 114 18.81 -6.05 -0.14
C GLU A 114 19.09 -6.36 -1.61
N GLU A 115 19.10 -7.63 -2.00
CA GLU A 115 19.21 -8.04 -3.41
C GLU A 115 18.01 -7.54 -4.22
N VAL A 116 16.80 -7.78 -3.71
CA VAL A 116 15.56 -7.33 -4.36
C VAL A 116 15.53 -5.81 -4.44
N LYS A 117 15.85 -5.08 -3.36
CA LYS A 117 15.90 -3.61 -3.40
C LYS A 117 16.86 -3.10 -4.48
N LYS A 118 18.07 -3.67 -4.58
CA LYS A 118 19.05 -3.30 -5.62
C LYS A 118 18.51 -3.57 -7.03
N GLN A 119 17.91 -4.74 -7.25
CA GLN A 119 17.32 -5.09 -8.55
C GLN A 119 16.26 -4.07 -8.97
N TYR A 120 15.34 -3.70 -8.08
CA TYR A 120 14.29 -2.72 -8.39
C TYR A 120 14.79 -1.27 -8.43
N ALA A 121 15.91 -0.95 -7.76
CA ALA A 121 16.58 0.34 -7.93
C ALA A 121 17.22 0.51 -9.32
N THR A 122 17.62 -0.60 -9.96
CA THR A 122 18.20 -0.61 -11.31
C THR A 122 17.17 -0.69 -12.44
N LEU A 123 15.88 -0.86 -12.13
CA LEU A 123 14.85 -0.93 -13.17
C LEU A 123 14.58 0.46 -13.75
N PRO A 124 14.49 0.57 -15.09
CA PRO A 124 14.18 1.84 -15.74
C PRO A 124 12.82 2.34 -15.26
N SER A 125 12.76 3.65 -15.03
CA SER A 125 11.50 4.34 -14.77
C SER A 125 10.52 4.10 -15.92
N ARG A 126 9.22 4.30 -15.66
CA ARG A 126 8.17 4.13 -16.67
C ARG A 126 8.47 4.91 -17.96
N GLU A 127 9.02 6.12 -17.84
CA GLU A 127 9.39 6.97 -18.98
C GLU A 127 10.58 6.41 -19.77
N GLU A 128 11.56 5.83 -19.09
CA GLU A 128 12.72 5.16 -19.72
C GLU A 128 12.30 3.86 -20.39
N ALA A 129 11.40 3.08 -19.77
CA ALA A 129 10.83 1.88 -20.38
C ALA A 129 10.01 2.21 -21.63
N GLU A 130 9.24 3.30 -21.62
CA GLU A 130 8.48 3.78 -22.79
C GLU A 130 9.39 4.27 -23.93
N LYS A 131 10.54 4.88 -23.62
CA LYS A 131 11.55 5.28 -24.64
C LYS A 131 12.25 4.08 -25.26
N ILE A 132 12.64 3.10 -24.44
CA ILE A 132 13.24 1.83 -24.92
C ILE A 132 12.25 1.08 -25.83
N LEU A 133 10.97 1.02 -25.46
CA LEU A 133 9.91 0.39 -26.27
C LEU A 133 9.66 1.12 -27.61
N ARG A 134 9.96 2.43 -27.68
CA ARG A 134 9.86 3.23 -28.91
C ARG A 134 11.09 3.12 -29.82
N GLY A 135 12.09 2.32 -29.44
CA GLY A 135 13.30 2.12 -30.25
C GLY A 135 14.30 3.27 -30.18
N GLU A 136 14.13 4.20 -29.24
CA GLU A 136 15.12 5.23 -28.95
C GLU A 136 16.27 4.59 -28.16
N VAL A 137 17.49 4.64 -28.70
CA VAL A 137 18.68 4.16 -27.99
C VAL A 137 18.86 5.02 -26.75
N PRO A 138 18.93 4.45 -25.53
CA PRO A 138 19.20 5.24 -24.35
C PRO A 138 20.57 5.92 -24.52
N GLU A 139 20.62 7.24 -24.33
CA GLU A 139 21.88 7.97 -24.34
C GLU A 139 22.86 7.30 -23.36
N PRO A 140 24.05 6.88 -23.81
CA PRO A 140 25.02 6.28 -22.91
C PRO A 140 25.55 7.37 -21.97
N GLY A 141 25.28 7.23 -20.66
CA GLY A 141 25.95 8.03 -19.63
C GLY A 141 25.07 8.91 -18.74
N LYS A 142 23.89 8.45 -18.31
CA LYS A 142 23.29 8.99 -17.07
C LYS A 142 23.67 8.07 -15.90
N PRO A 143 24.40 8.57 -14.88
CA PRO A 143 24.81 7.77 -13.73
C PRO A 143 23.61 7.11 -13.05
N LEU A 144 23.82 5.91 -12.52
CA LEU A 144 22.79 5.15 -11.80
C LEU A 144 22.25 5.98 -10.64
N VAL A 145 20.92 5.98 -10.50
CA VAL A 145 20.11 6.81 -9.59
C VAL A 145 20.48 6.65 -8.10
N SER A 146 21.27 5.64 -7.71
CA SER A 146 21.84 5.50 -6.37
C SER A 146 23.00 6.47 -6.08
N GLU A 147 23.73 6.94 -7.10
CA GLU A 147 24.84 7.89 -6.91
C GLU A 147 24.32 9.32 -6.68
N ILE A 148 23.19 9.70 -7.27
CA ILE A 148 22.60 11.05 -7.13
C ILE A 148 22.11 11.28 -5.68
N GLN A 149 21.58 10.26 -5.03
CA GLN A 149 21.04 10.37 -3.66
C GLN A 149 22.14 10.53 -2.61
N GLU A 150 23.27 9.83 -2.80
CA GLU A 150 24.45 10.02 -1.97
C GLU A 150 25.07 11.41 -2.19
N ASP A 151 25.16 11.90 -3.43
CA ASP A 151 25.84 13.17 -3.71
C ASP A 151 25.13 14.41 -3.12
N VAL A 152 23.80 14.46 -3.14
CA VAL A 152 23.06 15.65 -2.64
C VAL A 152 23.19 15.77 -1.11
N LEU A 153 22.97 14.69 -0.35
CA LEU A 153 23.10 14.74 1.10
C LEU A 153 24.56 14.83 1.55
N LYS A 154 25.52 14.26 0.80
CA LYS A 154 26.96 14.46 1.04
C LYS A 154 27.38 15.93 0.95
N SER A 155 26.66 16.75 0.18
CA SER A 155 26.96 18.18 0.07
C SER A 155 26.62 18.96 1.35
N VAL A 156 25.80 18.40 2.25
CA VAL A 156 25.41 19.02 3.52
C VAL A 156 26.55 18.91 4.53
N LYS A 157 27.01 20.06 5.01
CA LYS A 157 28.04 20.18 6.06
C LYS A 157 27.41 20.34 7.44
N SER A 158 26.36 21.16 7.56
CA SER A 158 25.64 21.36 8.82
C SER A 158 24.18 21.73 8.58
N ILE A 159 23.37 21.51 9.62
CA ILE A 159 21.98 21.91 9.71
C ILE A 159 21.88 22.77 10.96
N ASP A 160 21.67 24.08 10.77
CA ASP A 160 21.71 25.05 11.86
C ASP A 160 20.28 25.49 12.18
N LEU A 161 19.87 25.40 13.45
CA LEU A 161 18.56 25.88 13.89
C LEU A 161 18.45 27.40 13.69
N LEU A 162 17.43 27.83 12.95
CA LEU A 162 17.11 29.24 12.72
C LEU A 162 16.10 29.77 13.74
N GLY A 163 15.15 28.95 14.17
CA GLY A 163 14.11 29.37 15.12
C GLY A 163 12.92 28.42 15.14
N GLU A 164 11.85 28.85 15.80
CA GLU A 164 10.57 28.15 15.85
C GLU A 164 9.65 28.64 14.73
N THR A 165 8.79 27.75 14.23
CA THR A 165 7.75 28.10 13.27
C THR A 165 6.48 28.51 13.99
N ILE A 166 5.61 29.26 13.31
CA ILE A 166 4.30 29.70 13.84
C ILE A 166 3.38 28.54 14.30
N THR A 167 3.63 27.33 13.79
CA THR A 167 2.90 26.10 14.10
C THR A 167 3.53 25.31 15.26
N GLY A 168 4.54 25.88 15.92
CA GLY A 168 5.26 25.25 17.04
C GLY A 168 6.27 24.20 16.57
N GLY A 169 6.69 24.24 15.31
CA GLY A 169 7.77 23.45 14.75
C GLY A 169 9.14 24.14 14.86
N TYR A 170 10.14 23.56 14.21
CA TYR A 170 11.49 24.14 14.11
C TYR A 170 11.88 24.38 12.66
N LEU A 171 12.56 25.48 12.41
CA LEU A 171 13.15 25.83 11.12
C LEU A 171 14.66 25.76 11.19
N PHE A 172 15.28 25.11 10.22
CA PHE A 172 16.74 24.98 10.12
C PHE A 172 17.23 25.44 8.76
N LYS A 173 18.45 25.97 8.75
CA LYS A 173 19.22 26.28 7.55
C LYS A 173 20.15 25.13 7.22
N ILE A 174 20.16 24.70 5.97
CA ILE A 174 21.09 23.67 5.50
C ILE A 174 22.28 24.38 4.83
N LYS A 175 23.49 24.11 5.33
CA LYS A 175 24.73 24.65 4.79
C LYS A 175 25.54 23.60 4.06
N GLY A 176 26.13 24.00 2.94
CA GLY A 176 27.05 23.17 2.16
C GLY A 176 28.50 23.24 2.63
N HIS A 177 29.40 22.50 1.97
CA HIS A 177 30.84 22.50 2.28
C HIS A 177 31.51 23.88 2.23
N GLU A 178 31.03 24.79 1.39
CA GLU A 178 31.51 26.18 1.27
C GLU A 178 30.80 27.17 2.24
N ASP A 179 30.12 26.67 3.28
CA ASP A 179 29.30 27.43 4.24
C ASP A 179 28.14 28.26 3.63
N GLN A 180 27.90 28.09 2.33
CA GLN A 180 26.77 28.66 1.63
C GLN A 180 25.45 27.98 2.01
N SER A 181 24.37 28.75 2.02
CA SER A 181 23.02 28.23 2.21
C SER A 181 22.64 27.41 0.99
N ILE A 182 22.52 26.10 1.16
CA ILE A 182 22.07 25.21 0.09
C ILE A 182 20.62 24.78 0.28
N GLY A 183 19.98 25.12 1.40
CA GLY A 183 18.62 24.67 1.63
C GLY A 183 18.00 25.10 2.95
N ILE A 184 16.79 24.61 3.17
CA ILE A 184 16.02 24.83 4.39
C ILE A 184 15.32 23.55 4.81
N LEU A 185 15.12 23.38 6.10
CA LEU A 185 14.44 22.22 6.68
C LEU A 185 13.43 22.68 7.72
N THR A 186 12.22 22.14 7.66
CA THR A 186 11.18 22.36 8.67
C THR A 186 10.83 21.05 9.36
N LEU A 187 10.71 21.09 10.69
CA LEU A 187 10.17 20.03 11.52
C LEU A 187 8.81 20.48 12.05
N GLU A 188 7.73 19.91 11.52
CA GLU A 188 6.37 20.32 11.87
C GLU A 188 5.63 19.25 12.69
N PRO A 189 4.96 19.58 13.80
CA PRO A 189 4.12 18.63 14.52
C PRO A 189 2.97 18.11 13.64
N SER A 190 2.67 16.82 13.75
CA SER A 190 1.56 16.17 13.05
C SER A 190 0.91 15.09 13.92
N ASP A 191 -0.31 14.68 13.58
CA ASP A 191 -1.04 13.61 14.29
C ASP A 191 -0.29 12.26 14.33
N ARG A 192 0.69 12.06 13.44
CA ARG A 192 1.47 10.82 13.27
C ARG A 192 2.93 10.93 13.71
N GLY A 193 3.31 12.04 14.36
CA GLY A 193 4.70 12.33 14.75
C GLY A 193 5.17 13.67 14.20
N VAL A 194 6.42 13.78 13.75
CA VAL A 194 7.01 15.02 13.23
C VAL A 194 7.23 14.92 11.73
N LEU A 195 6.67 15.86 10.97
CA LEU A 195 6.92 15.99 9.54
C LEU A 195 8.25 16.70 9.30
N ILE A 196 9.20 15.99 8.72
CA ILE A 196 10.45 16.50 8.19
C ILE A 196 10.22 16.90 6.73
N ASP A 197 10.38 18.19 6.41
CA ASP A 197 10.31 18.73 5.06
C ASP A 197 11.58 19.51 4.76
N ALA A 198 12.47 18.92 3.95
CA ALA A 198 13.77 19.49 3.61
C ALA A 198 13.85 19.83 2.12
N LEU A 199 14.29 21.03 1.79
CA LEU A 199 14.55 21.50 0.44
C LEU A 199 16.04 21.79 0.30
N ILE A 200 16.70 21.12 -0.64
CA ILE A 200 18.13 21.25 -0.92
C ILE A 200 18.34 21.60 -2.39
N LEU A 201 19.11 22.64 -2.65
CA LEU A 201 19.60 23.03 -3.96
C LEU A 201 20.98 22.39 -4.19
N SER A 202 21.10 21.61 -5.25
CA SER A 202 22.36 20.99 -5.66
C SER A 202 22.44 20.89 -7.17
N ASN A 203 23.61 21.18 -7.75
CA ASN A 203 23.89 21.05 -9.19
C ASN A 203 22.83 21.71 -10.11
N GLY A 204 22.30 22.88 -9.72
CA GLY A 204 21.31 23.62 -10.51
C GLY A 204 19.91 23.00 -10.50
N LYS A 205 19.61 22.13 -9.53
CA LYS A 205 18.30 21.49 -9.31
C LYS A 205 17.90 21.58 -7.85
N GLY A 206 16.59 21.55 -7.59
CA GLY A 206 16.04 21.45 -6.26
C GLY A 206 15.60 20.03 -5.92
N PHE A 207 15.79 19.64 -4.66
CA PHE A 207 15.41 18.33 -4.15
C PHE A 207 14.60 18.52 -2.88
N ARG A 208 13.34 18.04 -2.89
CA ARG A 208 12.45 18.07 -1.73
C ARG A 208 12.35 16.69 -1.11
N TYR A 209 12.68 16.59 0.17
CA TYR A 209 12.52 15.38 0.97
C TYR A 209 11.37 15.59 1.95
N LEU A 210 10.47 14.60 2.03
CA LEU A 210 9.31 14.63 2.91
C LEU A 210 9.20 13.30 3.66
N LYS A 211 9.24 13.33 4.99
CA LYS A 211 9.12 12.13 5.84
C LYS A 211 8.39 12.45 7.13
N THR A 212 7.59 11.50 7.63
CA THR A 212 7.08 11.55 9.00
C THR A 212 7.98 10.70 9.89
N SER A 213 8.54 11.31 10.93
CA SER A 213 9.32 10.65 11.97
C SER A 213 8.48 10.36 13.21
N GLU A 214 8.74 9.24 13.87
CA GLU A 214 8.20 8.93 15.20
C GLU A 214 9.00 9.60 16.33
N ALA A 215 10.20 10.13 16.03
CA ALA A 215 11.00 10.87 17.00
C ALA A 215 10.36 12.24 17.31
N SER A 216 10.57 12.73 18.54
CA SER A 216 10.09 14.05 18.92
C SER A 216 10.91 15.15 18.23
N LYS A 217 10.30 16.34 18.09
CA LYS A 217 10.94 17.48 17.42
C LYS A 217 12.18 17.95 18.20
N GLU A 218 12.18 17.79 19.53
CA GLU A 218 13.31 18.13 20.40
C GLU A 218 14.48 17.16 20.15
N VAL A 219 14.22 15.86 20.05
CA VAL A 219 15.25 14.85 19.77
C VAL A 219 15.89 15.09 18.40
N LEU A 220 15.09 15.42 17.39
CA LEU A 220 15.58 15.74 16.05
C LEU A 220 16.36 17.06 16.02
N ALA A 221 15.91 18.07 16.76
CA ALA A 221 16.60 19.36 16.84
C ALA A 221 17.97 19.26 17.53
N GLU A 222 18.09 18.42 18.55
CA GLU A 222 19.36 18.17 19.25
C GLU A 222 20.32 17.27 18.45
N ASN A 223 19.80 16.46 17.52
CA ASN A 223 20.59 15.50 16.75
C ASN A 223 20.38 15.66 15.23
N PRO A 224 20.99 16.68 14.59
CA PRO A 224 20.83 16.89 13.15
C PRO A 224 21.30 15.72 12.27
N ASP A 225 22.26 14.92 12.73
CA ASP A 225 22.71 13.70 12.04
C ASP A 225 21.60 12.64 11.93
N LEU A 226 20.69 12.60 12.92
CA LEU A 226 19.52 11.72 12.87
C LEU A 226 18.56 12.15 11.76
N ILE A 227 18.41 13.46 11.56
CA ILE A 227 17.60 14.00 10.46
C ILE A 227 18.20 13.56 9.12
N LEU A 228 19.52 13.72 8.92
CA LEU A 228 20.20 13.28 7.70
C LEU A 228 20.01 11.79 7.44
N LYS A 229 20.16 10.96 8.47
CA LYS A 229 19.93 9.51 8.38
C LYS A 229 18.49 9.20 7.99
N GLU A 230 17.52 9.91 8.54
CA GLU A 230 16.11 9.73 8.18
C GLU A 230 15.80 10.13 6.74
N LEU A 231 16.43 11.21 6.25
CA LEU A 231 16.28 11.67 4.86
C LEU A 231 16.92 10.72 3.85
N GLN A 232 17.99 10.01 4.22
CA GLN A 232 18.62 8.97 3.37
C GLN A 232 17.66 7.83 3.02
N GLU A 233 16.66 7.55 3.86
CA GLU A 233 15.69 6.48 3.64
C GLU A 233 14.57 6.87 2.66
N VAL A 234 14.53 8.13 2.20
CA VAL A 234 13.43 8.68 1.41
C VAL A 234 13.91 9.17 0.04
N ARG A 235 13.12 8.88 -0.99
CA ARG A 235 13.35 9.40 -2.34
C ARG A 235 12.93 10.88 -2.42
N PRO A 236 13.82 11.81 -2.79
CA PRO A 236 13.43 13.20 -2.98
C PRO A 236 12.58 13.38 -4.24
N ALA A 237 11.68 14.35 -4.20
CA ALA A 237 11.07 14.91 -5.40
C ALA A 237 12.02 15.93 -6.02
N GLU A 238 12.31 15.77 -7.32
CA GLU A 238 13.09 16.76 -8.08
C GLU A 238 12.20 17.95 -8.43
N LEU A 239 12.73 19.15 -8.22
CA LEU A 239 12.09 20.43 -8.51
C LEU A 239 13.00 21.25 -9.43
N GLY A 240 12.40 22.11 -10.25
CA GLY A 240 13.17 23.10 -10.98
C GLY A 240 13.87 24.06 -10.01
N ALA A 241 15.09 24.52 -10.32
CA ALA A 241 15.85 25.42 -9.44
C ALA A 241 15.05 26.64 -9.00
N LYS A 242 14.35 27.30 -9.95
CA LYS A 242 13.50 28.47 -9.66
C LYS A 242 12.34 28.15 -8.71
N GLU A 243 11.74 26.98 -8.84
CA GLU A 243 10.63 26.52 -8.00
C GLU A 243 11.13 26.22 -6.58
N ALA A 244 12.28 25.55 -6.46
CA ALA A 244 12.89 25.28 -5.16
C ALA A 244 13.38 26.56 -4.46
N GLU A 245 13.97 27.51 -5.17
CA GLU A 245 14.34 28.83 -4.63
C GLU A 245 13.13 29.59 -4.08
N GLN A 246 11.99 29.58 -4.80
CA GLN A 246 10.75 30.19 -4.34
C GLN A 246 10.23 29.54 -3.05
N LEU A 247 10.19 28.21 -3.01
CA LEU A 247 9.73 27.47 -1.82
C LEU A 247 10.66 27.64 -0.62
N ILE A 248 11.97 27.75 -0.84
CA ILE A 248 12.95 28.03 0.21
C ILE A 248 12.72 29.43 0.77
N ALA A 249 12.51 30.44 -0.09
CA ALA A 249 12.23 31.80 0.34
C ALA A 249 10.90 31.91 1.12
N GLU A 250 9.86 31.21 0.67
CA GLU A 250 8.57 31.14 1.35
C GLU A 250 8.73 30.53 2.76
N LYS A 251 9.40 29.38 2.88
CA LYS A 251 9.64 28.74 4.17
C LYS A 251 10.55 29.54 5.10
N ALA A 252 11.53 30.27 4.56
CA ALA A 252 12.37 31.15 5.36
C ALA A 252 11.57 32.29 6.02
N SER A 253 10.45 32.70 5.41
CA SER A 253 9.55 33.72 5.97
C SER A 253 8.63 33.21 7.09
N LEU A 254 8.59 31.90 7.34
CA LEU A 254 7.78 31.27 8.39
C LEU A 254 8.47 31.22 9.76
N ALA A 255 9.73 31.67 9.84
CA ALA A 255 10.47 31.81 11.10
C ALA A 255 9.90 32.95 11.93
N VAL A 256 9.70 32.71 13.23
CA VAL A 256 9.31 33.73 14.22
C VAL A 256 10.52 34.20 15.00
#